data_AF-A0A957C3Y5-F1
#
_entry.id   AF-A0A957C3Y5-F1
#
_cell.length_a   1.000
_cell.length_b   1.000
_cell.length_c   1.000
_cell.angle_alpha   90.00
_cell.angle_beta   90.00
_cell.angle_gamma   90.00
#
_symmetry.space_group_name_H-M   'P 1'
#
loop_
_entity.id
_entity.type
_entity.pdbx_description
1 polymer ?
#
loop_
_entity_poly.entity_id
_entity_poly.type
_entity_poly.pdbx_seq_one_letter_code
_entity_poly.pdbx_strand_id
1 'polypeptide(L)'
;LTGRITLPPLWSLGYQQCRFSYYPQQTVLDLAGEFRKRGIACDVLYLDIHYMAGFRVFTWDRTRFPALPEMIATLHRQGFKVVVIVDPGIKIDPDYSVYVSGVEQDVFLKYPDGKPVTAAVWAGASHFPDFTSAAARCWWAEQFLPLLDAGVDGIWNDMCEPAIFTSDGASTLPDYVIHDVDGLGGDHQGNLNVYGLLMGRASQEALRKYYPERRPFNMIRAGFAGAQRYASSWTGDNSSTWDHLRLSLSMTLNMGLSGAPMTGPDIGGFDGDTDGELFTRWLQAAVLMPFFRTHTGMDTHAQEPWSFGQPYEVINRLTIDLRYRFLPYLYSLVAIAKEYGWPVIRPVFTLEPMNPDLRVVDDCYLLG
;
A
#
# COMPACT_ATOMS: atom_id res chain seq x y z
N LEU A 1 -17.54 -0.40 -17.33
CA LEU A 1 -18.41 -0.52 -16.14
C LEU A 1 -17.77 0.12 -14.91
N THR A 2 -16.63 -0.38 -14.44
CA THR A 2 -16.00 0.09 -13.18
C THR A 2 -14.82 1.05 -13.38
N GLY A 3 -14.66 1.61 -14.58
CA GLY A 3 -13.53 2.49 -14.94
C GLY A 3 -12.19 1.75 -15.05
N ARG A 4 -11.12 2.52 -15.29
CA ARG A 4 -9.75 2.02 -15.51
C ARG A 4 -8.77 2.76 -14.61
N ILE A 5 -7.55 2.25 -14.50
CA ILE A 5 -6.50 2.92 -13.73
C ILE A 5 -6.20 4.32 -14.27
N THR A 6 -5.70 5.19 -13.41
CA THR A 6 -4.98 6.39 -13.84
C THR A 6 -3.50 6.08 -13.97
N LEU A 7 -2.80 6.82 -14.84
CA LEU A 7 -1.35 6.68 -14.93
C LEU A 7 -0.72 7.07 -13.59
N PRO A 8 0.04 6.17 -12.93
CA PRO A 8 0.76 6.51 -11.72
C PRO A 8 2.03 7.30 -12.08
N PRO A 9 2.67 7.96 -11.10
CA PRO A 9 3.98 8.55 -11.34
C PRO A 9 5.02 7.48 -11.68
N LEU A 10 5.96 7.77 -12.59
CA LEU A 10 6.93 6.80 -13.08
C LEU A 10 7.74 6.13 -11.96
N TRP A 11 8.14 6.90 -10.94
CA TRP A 11 8.91 6.40 -9.80
C TRP A 11 8.19 5.28 -9.03
N SER A 12 6.86 5.20 -9.09
CA SER A 12 6.10 4.12 -8.42
C SER A 12 6.26 2.75 -9.10
N LEU A 13 6.79 2.72 -10.32
CA LEU A 13 7.18 1.46 -10.96
C LEU A 13 8.62 1.06 -10.60
N GLY A 14 9.40 1.91 -9.94
CA GLY A 14 10.76 1.59 -9.51
C GLY A 14 10.81 0.50 -8.43
N TYR A 15 12.03 0.18 -7.99
CA TYR A 15 12.20 -0.66 -6.79
C TYR A 15 11.85 0.14 -5.54
N GLN A 16 11.14 -0.50 -4.62
CA GLN A 16 10.61 0.12 -3.42
C GLN A 16 11.04 -0.67 -2.18
N GLN A 17 11.63 0.02 -1.20
CA GLN A 17 12.09 -0.59 0.04
C GLN A 17 11.17 -0.24 1.20
N CYS A 18 10.66 -1.27 1.87
CA CYS A 18 9.84 -1.18 3.07
C CYS A 18 10.29 -2.21 4.11
N ARG A 19 9.94 -1.95 5.36
CA ARG A 19 9.88 -2.93 6.46
C ARG A 19 8.97 -2.35 7.54
N PHE A 20 8.44 -3.21 8.39
CA PHE A 20 7.87 -2.84 9.67
C PHE A 20 9.02 -2.85 10.71
N SER A 21 9.54 -1.75 11.23
CA SER A 21 9.60 -0.40 10.67
C SER A 21 11.05 0.05 10.53
N TYR A 22 11.31 1.06 9.69
CA TYR A 22 12.54 1.85 9.78
C TYR A 22 12.33 3.03 10.74
N TYR A 23 13.06 3.07 11.85
CA TYR A 23 13.16 4.20 12.78
C TYR A 23 14.41 4.03 13.65
N PRO A 24 14.99 5.12 14.20
CA PRO A 24 14.61 6.52 14.05
C PRO A 24 14.98 7.10 12.66
N GLN A 25 14.74 8.40 12.45
CA GLN A 25 15.05 9.15 11.22
C GLN A 25 16.44 8.86 10.65
N GLN A 26 17.46 8.70 11.50
CA GLN A 26 18.81 8.40 11.04
C GLN A 26 18.90 7.04 10.31
N THR A 27 18.16 6.02 10.76
CA THR A 27 18.10 4.71 10.10
C THR A 27 17.59 4.82 8.67
N VAL A 28 16.64 5.71 8.39
CA VAL A 28 16.12 5.95 7.03
C VAL A 28 17.16 6.64 6.15
N LEU A 29 17.90 7.61 6.71
CA LEU A 29 18.99 8.30 6.00
C LEU A 29 20.16 7.36 5.71
N ASP A 30 20.53 6.51 6.67
CA ASP A 30 21.59 5.51 6.51
C ASP A 30 21.21 4.47 5.47
N LEU A 31 19.96 4.00 5.48
CA LEU A 31 19.40 3.10 4.46
C LEU A 31 19.54 3.71 3.05
N ALA A 32 19.12 4.97 2.88
CA ALA A 32 19.25 5.70 1.63
C ALA A 32 20.72 5.81 1.18
N GLY A 33 21.62 6.12 2.14
CA GLY A 33 23.05 6.18 1.92
C GLY A 33 23.65 4.85 1.46
N GLU A 34 23.22 3.72 2.06
CA GLU A 34 23.69 2.38 1.68
C GLU A 34 23.25 1.99 0.26
N PHE A 35 22.02 2.31 -0.16
CA PHE A 35 21.61 2.13 -1.57
C PHE A 35 22.53 2.87 -2.54
N ARG A 36 22.84 4.15 -2.24
CA ARG A 36 23.71 4.98 -3.09
C ARG A 36 25.15 4.46 -3.09
N LYS A 37 25.70 4.15 -1.92
CA LYS A 37 27.05 3.60 -1.76
C LYS A 37 27.25 2.28 -2.49
N ARG A 38 26.24 1.42 -2.50
CA ARG A 38 26.28 0.09 -3.16
C ARG A 38 25.91 0.14 -4.65
N GLY A 39 25.49 1.29 -5.16
CA GLY A 39 25.03 1.44 -6.54
C GLY A 39 23.80 0.58 -6.85
N ILE A 40 22.91 0.42 -5.87
CA ILE A 40 21.64 -0.31 -6.02
C ILE A 40 20.53 0.72 -6.22
N ALA A 41 19.83 0.63 -7.34
CA ALA A 41 18.75 1.56 -7.66
C ALA A 41 17.53 1.34 -6.74
N CYS A 42 16.91 2.44 -6.32
CA CYS A 42 15.74 2.45 -5.45
C CYS A 42 15.07 3.82 -5.55
N ASP A 43 13.75 3.83 -5.74
CA ASP A 43 12.94 5.03 -5.91
C ASP A 43 12.18 5.40 -4.62
N VAL A 44 11.71 4.42 -3.84
CA VAL A 44 10.76 4.66 -2.75
C VAL A 44 11.23 4.04 -1.44
N LEU A 45 11.18 4.83 -0.37
CA LEU A 45 11.34 4.37 1.01
C LEU A 45 10.02 4.53 1.75
N TYR A 46 9.61 3.49 2.46
CA TYR A 46 8.35 3.47 3.21
C TYR A 46 8.57 3.71 4.71
N LEU A 47 7.65 4.45 5.32
CA LEU A 47 7.53 4.60 6.76
C LEU A 47 6.26 3.90 7.25
N ASP A 48 6.46 2.78 7.92
CA ASP A 48 5.42 2.00 8.59
C ASP A 48 5.11 2.58 9.99
N ILE A 49 4.09 2.07 10.69
CA ILE A 49 3.33 2.71 11.77
C ILE A 49 4.16 3.34 12.90
N HIS A 50 5.39 2.90 13.14
CA HIS A 50 6.27 3.50 14.15
C HIS A 50 6.71 4.94 13.84
N TYR A 51 6.46 5.46 12.64
CA TYR A 51 6.66 6.88 12.35
C TYR A 51 5.64 7.78 13.04
N MET A 52 4.45 7.27 13.36
CA MET A 52 3.35 8.02 13.96
C MET A 52 3.57 8.30 15.46
N ALA A 53 3.07 9.43 15.97
CA ALA A 53 3.13 9.75 17.39
C ALA A 53 2.11 8.92 18.20
N GLY A 54 2.56 7.83 18.82
CA GLY A 54 1.68 6.94 19.58
C GLY A 54 0.58 6.31 18.73
N PHE A 55 0.91 5.99 17.47
CA PHE A 55 0.01 5.41 16.46
C PHE A 55 -1.19 6.31 16.08
N ARG A 56 -1.11 7.61 16.36
CA ARG A 56 -2.08 8.60 15.89
C ARG A 56 -1.84 8.90 14.41
N VAL A 57 -2.77 8.51 13.55
CA VAL A 57 -2.67 8.73 12.10
C VAL A 57 -2.55 10.23 11.75
N PHE A 58 -1.98 10.56 10.59
CA PHE A 58 -1.68 11.95 10.17
C PHE A 58 -0.65 12.71 11.03
N THR A 59 -0.07 12.07 12.06
CA THR A 59 0.98 12.66 12.89
C THR A 59 2.31 11.93 12.69
N TRP A 60 3.37 12.47 13.27
CA TRP A 60 4.65 11.76 13.40
C TRP A 60 5.28 11.98 14.76
N ASP A 61 5.99 10.96 15.23
CA ASP A 61 6.70 10.96 16.50
C ASP A 61 7.92 11.88 16.43
N ARG A 62 7.90 12.97 17.22
CA ARG A 62 8.97 13.99 17.22
C ARG A 62 10.26 13.52 17.91
N THR A 63 10.25 12.40 18.62
CA THR A 63 11.45 11.79 19.19
C THR A 63 12.13 10.89 18.17
N ARG A 64 11.36 10.07 17.45
CA ARG A 64 11.87 9.17 16.40
C ARG A 64 12.19 9.92 15.11
N PHE A 65 11.40 10.93 14.76
CA PHE A 65 11.49 11.74 13.55
C PHE A 65 11.45 13.24 13.89
N PRO A 66 12.47 13.77 14.56
CA PRO A 66 12.48 15.17 15.03
C PRO A 66 12.39 16.19 13.90
N ALA A 67 12.92 15.86 12.73
CA ALA A 67 13.03 16.74 11.57
C ALA A 67 12.57 15.99 10.30
N LEU A 68 11.34 15.43 10.34
CA LEU A 68 10.75 14.66 9.24
C LEU A 68 10.77 15.44 7.91
N PRO A 69 10.35 16.73 7.83
CA PRO A 69 10.40 17.47 6.57
C PRO A 69 11.82 17.62 6.02
N GLU A 70 12.80 17.88 6.87
CA GLU A 70 14.21 18.02 6.47
C GLU A 70 14.82 16.68 6.04
N MET A 71 14.41 15.58 6.69
CA MET A 71 14.76 14.22 6.28
C MET A 71 14.24 13.94 4.87
N ILE A 72 12.95 14.18 4.63
CA ILE A 72 12.31 13.97 3.33
C ILE A 72 12.98 14.84 2.25
N ALA A 73 13.23 16.12 2.53
CA ALA A 73 13.94 17.00 1.60
C ALA A 73 15.36 16.48 1.28
N THR A 74 16.03 15.85 2.25
CA THR A 74 17.35 15.22 2.06
C THR A 74 17.26 13.97 1.19
N LEU A 75 16.23 13.14 1.39
CA LEU A 75 15.94 11.97 0.56
C LEU A 75 15.58 12.37 -0.88
N HIS A 76 14.81 13.44 -1.07
CA HIS A 76 14.47 14.00 -2.38
C HIS A 76 15.72 14.46 -3.15
N ARG A 77 16.69 15.10 -2.49
CA ARG A 77 17.98 15.47 -3.13
C ARG A 77 18.79 14.27 -3.61
N GLN A 78 18.56 13.11 -3.00
CA GLN A 78 19.16 11.83 -3.41
C GLN A 78 18.30 11.09 -4.44
N GLY A 79 17.13 11.60 -4.82
CA GLY A 79 16.23 11.01 -5.80
C GLY A 79 15.19 10.03 -5.22
N PHE A 80 15.11 9.88 -3.90
CA PHE A 80 14.10 9.03 -3.27
C PHE A 80 12.75 9.74 -3.13
N LYS A 81 11.71 8.93 -2.98
CA LYS A 81 10.35 9.28 -2.63
C LYS A 81 9.99 8.64 -1.30
N VAL A 82 9.12 9.29 -0.54
CA VAL A 82 8.69 8.79 0.77
C VAL A 82 7.20 8.51 0.75
N VAL A 83 6.85 7.27 1.09
CA VAL A 83 5.46 6.82 1.26
C VAL A 83 5.24 6.48 2.72
N VAL A 84 4.11 6.91 3.27
CA VAL A 84 3.77 6.65 4.68
C VAL A 84 2.46 5.89 4.79
N ILE A 85 2.39 5.01 5.78
CA ILE A 85 1.16 4.26 6.09
C ILE A 85 0.13 5.16 6.78
N VAL A 86 -1.16 4.98 6.50
CA VAL A 86 -2.29 5.63 7.16
C VAL A 86 -3.43 4.63 7.27
N ASP A 87 -3.85 4.33 8.51
CA ASP A 87 -4.88 3.34 8.80
C ASP A 87 -6.22 4.01 9.14
N PRO A 88 -7.38 3.35 9.00
CA PRO A 88 -8.67 3.99 9.27
C PRO A 88 -8.96 4.20 10.76
N GLY A 89 -8.18 3.60 11.67
CA GLY A 89 -8.43 3.70 13.11
C GLY A 89 -8.00 5.06 13.68
N ILE A 90 -8.99 5.86 14.10
CA ILE A 90 -8.75 7.14 14.79
C ILE A 90 -8.72 6.90 16.30
N LYS A 91 -7.53 6.99 16.88
CA LYS A 91 -7.30 6.83 18.33
C LYS A 91 -8.26 7.73 19.13
N ILE A 92 -8.95 7.16 20.11
CA ILE A 92 -9.78 7.92 21.05
C ILE A 92 -8.84 8.67 22.00
N ASP A 93 -8.70 9.98 21.77
CA ASP A 93 -7.78 10.82 22.53
C ASP A 93 -8.19 12.30 22.44
N PRO A 94 -8.65 12.92 23.55
CA PRO A 94 -9.04 14.34 23.57
C PRO A 94 -7.92 15.33 23.21
N ASP A 95 -6.65 14.94 23.32
CA ASP A 95 -5.51 15.78 22.96
C ASP A 95 -5.10 15.63 21.48
N TYR A 96 -5.82 14.79 20.74
CA TYR A 96 -5.55 14.50 19.33
C TYR A 96 -6.55 15.24 18.43
N SER A 97 -6.08 16.28 17.73
CA SER A 97 -6.92 17.18 16.94
C SER A 97 -7.77 16.49 15.86
N VAL A 98 -7.24 15.44 15.22
CA VAL A 98 -7.98 14.66 14.23
C VAL A 98 -9.19 13.99 14.90
N TYR A 99 -8.99 13.31 16.04
CA TYR A 99 -10.08 12.74 16.80
C TYR A 99 -11.13 13.79 17.20
N VAL A 100 -10.69 14.91 17.78
CA VAL A 100 -11.59 16.01 18.19
C VAL A 100 -12.43 16.50 17.01
N SER A 101 -11.79 16.81 15.88
CA SER A 101 -12.50 17.28 14.68
C SER A 101 -13.46 16.25 14.10
N GLY A 102 -13.11 14.95 14.17
CA GLY A 102 -13.99 13.87 13.71
C GLY A 102 -15.23 13.71 14.59
N VAL A 103 -15.10 13.89 15.90
CA VAL A 103 -16.25 13.93 16.82
C VAL A 103 -17.12 15.16 16.54
N GLU A 104 -16.53 16.33 16.40
CA GLU A 104 -17.25 17.59 16.14
C GLU A 104 -18.03 17.59 14.82
N GLN A 105 -17.48 16.94 13.79
CA GLN A 105 -18.09 16.82 12.46
C GLN A 105 -18.95 15.56 12.29
N ASP A 106 -19.07 14.73 13.33
CA ASP A 106 -19.90 13.53 13.34
C ASP A 106 -19.60 12.53 12.20
N VAL A 107 -18.31 12.28 11.94
CA VAL A 107 -17.85 11.50 10.76
C VAL A 107 -17.64 10.02 11.01
N PHE A 108 -17.86 9.52 12.22
CA PHE A 108 -17.57 8.14 12.59
C PHE A 108 -18.76 7.21 12.34
N LEU A 109 -18.46 5.95 11.99
CA LEU A 109 -19.43 4.85 11.99
C LEU A 109 -20.10 4.74 13.35
N LYS A 110 -21.37 4.33 13.37
CA LYS A 110 -22.19 4.25 14.59
C LYS A 110 -22.83 2.88 14.79
N TYR A 111 -23.06 2.53 16.04
CA TYR A 111 -23.98 1.46 16.40
C TYR A 111 -25.45 1.91 16.22
N PRO A 112 -26.42 0.98 16.19
CA PRO A 112 -27.84 1.31 16.08
C PRO A 112 -28.38 2.23 17.18
N ASP A 113 -27.70 2.31 18.33
CA ASP A 113 -28.04 3.22 19.44
C ASP A 113 -27.50 4.65 19.24
N GLY A 114 -26.84 4.92 18.10
CA GLY A 114 -26.30 6.22 17.72
C GLY A 114 -24.91 6.51 18.27
N LYS A 115 -24.31 5.63 19.08
CA LYS A 115 -22.95 5.84 19.60
C LYS A 115 -21.89 5.50 18.55
N PRO A 116 -20.75 6.22 18.51
CA PRO A 116 -19.62 5.84 17.65
C PRO A 116 -19.15 4.41 17.90
N VAL A 117 -18.79 3.73 16.82
CA VAL A 117 -18.20 2.39 16.86
C VAL A 117 -16.80 2.46 17.46
N THR A 118 -16.53 1.58 18.43
CA THR A 118 -15.22 1.49 19.08
C THR A 118 -14.68 0.07 18.92
N ALA A 119 -13.45 -0.05 18.43
CA ALA A 119 -12.70 -1.30 18.44
C ALA A 119 -11.22 -1.06 18.76
N ALA A 120 -10.51 -2.11 19.16
CA ALA A 120 -9.08 -2.05 19.40
C ALA A 120 -8.31 -2.27 18.09
N VAL A 121 -7.28 -1.46 17.87
CA VAL A 121 -6.29 -1.56 16.76
C VAL A 121 -4.90 -1.18 17.30
N TRP A 122 -3.93 -0.87 16.43
CA TRP A 122 -2.56 -0.47 16.82
C TRP A 122 -2.52 0.66 17.84
N ALA A 123 -3.39 1.67 17.69
CA ALA A 123 -3.48 2.80 18.61
C ALA A 123 -4.26 2.50 19.91
N GLY A 124 -4.73 1.26 20.10
CA GLY A 124 -5.70 0.90 21.13
C GLY A 124 -7.12 1.22 20.70
N ALA A 125 -7.97 1.63 21.66
CA ALA A 125 -9.37 1.97 21.39
C ALA A 125 -9.48 3.12 20.38
N SER A 126 -10.19 2.86 19.29
CA SER A 126 -10.30 3.78 18.14
C SER A 126 -11.71 3.80 17.57
N HIS A 127 -12.08 4.93 16.96
CA HIS A 127 -13.25 5.07 16.11
C HIS A 127 -12.86 4.96 14.63
N PHE A 128 -13.85 4.66 13.78
CA PHE A 128 -13.65 4.39 12.36
C PHE A 128 -14.47 5.41 11.55
N PRO A 129 -13.85 6.20 10.66
CA PRO A 129 -14.57 7.13 9.78
C PRO A 129 -15.54 6.36 8.88
N ASP A 130 -16.74 6.88 8.72
CA ASP A 130 -17.70 6.33 7.79
C ASP A 130 -17.38 6.75 6.36
N PHE A 131 -16.48 6.05 5.68
CA PHE A 131 -16.11 6.38 4.30
C PHE A 131 -17.27 6.28 3.30
N THR A 132 -18.43 5.71 3.68
CA THR A 132 -19.64 5.74 2.86
C THR A 132 -20.31 7.12 2.86
N SER A 133 -20.01 7.98 3.84
CA SER A 133 -20.43 9.38 3.88
C SER A 133 -19.49 10.30 3.10
N ALA A 134 -20.04 11.14 2.22
CA ALA A 134 -19.29 12.21 1.57
C ALA A 134 -18.62 13.17 2.56
N ALA A 135 -19.28 13.49 3.67
CA ALA A 135 -18.74 14.38 4.70
C ALA A 135 -17.47 13.79 5.33
N ALA A 136 -17.50 12.51 5.70
CA ALA A 136 -16.34 11.82 6.25
C ALA A 136 -15.19 11.69 5.24
N ARG A 137 -15.48 11.44 3.95
CA ARG A 137 -14.45 11.43 2.90
C ARG A 137 -13.80 12.81 2.71
N CYS A 138 -14.58 13.89 2.75
CA CYS A 138 -14.06 15.25 2.70
C CYS A 138 -13.19 15.57 3.92
N TRP A 139 -13.68 15.25 5.11
CA TRP A 139 -12.94 15.40 6.36
C TRP A 139 -11.62 14.63 6.34
N TRP A 140 -11.64 13.36 5.91
CA TRP A 140 -10.45 12.51 5.79
C TRP A 140 -9.39 13.12 4.87
N ALA A 141 -9.84 13.68 3.73
CA ALA A 141 -8.93 14.30 2.78
C ALA A 141 -8.18 15.50 3.39
N GLU A 142 -8.83 16.28 4.25
CA GLU A 142 -8.22 17.45 4.90
C GLU A 142 -7.12 17.06 5.89
N GLN A 143 -7.20 15.89 6.50
CA GLN A 143 -6.24 15.45 7.52
C GLN A 143 -4.86 15.13 6.94
N PHE A 144 -4.72 14.93 5.62
CA PHE A 144 -3.43 14.67 4.98
C PHE A 144 -2.50 15.87 4.94
N LEU A 145 -3.02 17.10 5.07
CA LEU A 145 -2.26 18.31 4.81
C LEU A 145 -0.92 18.38 5.59
N PRO A 146 -0.84 18.04 6.89
CA PRO A 146 0.44 18.06 7.62
C PRO A 146 1.50 17.12 7.04
N LEU A 147 1.10 15.94 6.54
CA LEU A 147 2.03 14.98 5.93
C LEU A 147 2.49 15.45 4.54
N LEU A 148 1.58 16.02 3.75
CA LEU A 148 1.90 16.58 2.44
C LEU A 148 2.79 17.82 2.58
N ASP A 149 2.53 18.71 3.54
CA ASP A 149 3.39 19.85 3.83
C ASP A 149 4.80 19.42 4.29
N ALA A 150 4.90 18.27 4.97
CA ALA A 150 6.19 17.65 5.31
C ALA A 150 6.93 17.05 4.10
N GLY A 151 6.27 16.94 2.94
CA GLY A 151 6.87 16.49 1.68
C GLY A 151 6.63 15.02 1.33
N VAL A 152 5.73 14.32 2.02
CA VAL A 152 5.34 12.94 1.69
C VAL A 152 4.84 12.85 0.25
N ASP A 153 5.34 11.88 -0.52
CA ASP A 153 5.06 11.74 -1.95
C ASP A 153 3.88 10.81 -2.26
N GLY A 154 3.50 9.93 -1.33
CA GLY A 154 2.38 9.00 -1.51
C GLY A 154 1.89 8.37 -0.23
N ILE A 155 0.71 7.74 -0.30
CA ILE A 155 -0.02 7.19 0.85
C ILE A 155 -0.20 5.69 0.70
N TRP A 156 0.03 4.96 1.78
CA TRP A 156 -0.28 3.55 1.93
C TRP A 156 -1.45 3.41 2.90
N ASN A 157 -2.64 3.07 2.40
CA ASN A 157 -3.80 2.80 3.23
C ASN A 157 -3.80 1.32 3.60
N ASP A 158 -3.58 1.02 4.87
CA ASP A 158 -3.63 -0.33 5.39
C ASP A 158 -4.79 -0.51 6.36
N MET A 159 -5.02 -1.75 6.80
CA MET A 159 -6.03 -2.10 7.79
C MET A 159 -7.46 -1.65 7.39
N CYS A 160 -7.71 -1.51 6.10
CA CYS A 160 -8.87 -0.85 5.53
C CYS A 160 -10.02 -1.79 5.15
N GLU A 161 -10.02 -3.02 5.66
CA GLU A 161 -11.13 -3.96 5.53
C GLU A 161 -12.47 -3.44 6.13
N PRO A 162 -12.55 -2.78 7.31
CA PRO A 162 -11.52 -2.41 8.29
C PRO A 162 -11.10 -3.57 9.21
N ALA A 163 -9.81 -3.70 9.46
CA ALA A 163 -9.28 -4.69 10.38
C ALA A 163 -9.41 -4.23 11.84
N ILE A 164 -9.84 -5.13 12.72
CA ILE A 164 -9.91 -4.89 14.16
C ILE A 164 -9.24 -6.03 14.94
N PHE A 165 -8.78 -5.73 16.15
CA PHE A 165 -8.21 -6.72 17.06
C PHE A 165 -9.25 -7.17 18.07
N THR A 166 -9.59 -8.46 18.00
CA THR A 166 -10.53 -9.11 18.91
C THR A 166 -9.93 -10.37 19.51
N SER A 167 -10.43 -10.79 20.66
CA SER A 167 -10.06 -12.07 21.28
C SER A 167 -10.93 -13.24 20.82
N ASP A 168 -12.06 -12.97 20.15
CA ASP A 168 -13.03 -13.97 19.70
C ASP A 168 -12.83 -14.39 18.23
N GLY A 169 -11.82 -13.82 17.56
CA GLY A 169 -11.44 -14.16 16.19
C GLY A 169 -12.16 -13.34 15.11
N ALA A 170 -13.03 -12.39 15.47
CA ALA A 170 -13.60 -11.46 14.51
C ALA A 170 -12.50 -10.54 13.95
N SER A 171 -12.35 -10.52 12.62
CA SER A 171 -11.32 -9.72 11.94
C SER A 171 -11.83 -8.35 11.45
N THR A 172 -13.13 -8.07 11.59
CA THR A 172 -13.76 -6.81 11.17
C THR A 172 -14.94 -6.44 12.07
N LEU A 173 -15.56 -5.28 11.80
CA LEU A 173 -16.65 -4.73 12.63
C LEU A 173 -17.91 -5.60 12.59
N PRO A 174 -18.80 -5.51 13.60
CA PRO A 174 -20.06 -6.25 13.58
C PRO A 174 -20.98 -5.84 12.42
N ASP A 175 -21.69 -6.81 11.84
CA ASP A 175 -22.59 -6.63 10.70
C ASP A 175 -23.61 -5.49 10.87
N TYR A 176 -24.11 -5.29 12.09
CA TYR A 176 -25.16 -4.31 12.43
C TYR A 176 -24.66 -2.88 12.62
N VAL A 177 -23.35 -2.61 12.45
CA VAL A 177 -22.83 -1.24 12.42
C VAL A 177 -23.47 -0.46 11.28
N ILE A 178 -23.89 0.77 11.52
CA ILE A 178 -24.62 1.60 10.57
C ILE A 178 -23.66 2.44 9.73
N HIS A 179 -23.91 2.45 8.43
CA HIS A 179 -23.24 3.23 7.39
C HIS A 179 -24.22 4.24 6.80
N ASP A 180 -23.77 5.45 6.50
CA ASP A 180 -24.54 6.56 5.93
C ASP A 180 -24.91 6.32 4.47
N VAL A 181 -23.98 5.77 3.68
CA VAL A 181 -24.13 5.46 2.25
C VAL A 181 -24.65 6.68 1.46
N ASP A 182 -24.00 7.83 1.67
CA ASP A 182 -24.39 9.13 1.12
C ASP A 182 -25.90 9.44 1.36
N GLY A 183 -26.39 9.11 2.55
CA GLY A 183 -27.77 9.32 3.01
C GLY A 183 -28.77 8.21 2.68
N LEU A 184 -28.37 7.13 2.00
CA LEU A 184 -29.24 5.99 1.71
C LEU A 184 -29.41 5.05 2.92
N GLY A 185 -28.45 5.08 3.84
CA GLY A 185 -28.38 4.17 4.96
C GLY A 185 -28.00 2.76 4.54
N GLY A 186 -27.38 2.04 5.47
CA GLY A 186 -27.06 0.63 5.31
C GLY A 186 -26.38 0.11 6.55
N ASP A 187 -26.18 -1.19 6.59
CA ASP A 187 -25.40 -1.84 7.62
C ASP A 187 -24.00 -2.19 7.10
N HIS A 188 -23.14 -2.66 8.00
CA HIS A 188 -21.79 -3.03 7.66
C HIS A 188 -21.76 -4.27 6.79
N GLN A 189 -22.68 -5.22 6.99
CA GLN A 189 -22.79 -6.40 6.14
C GLN A 189 -22.94 -6.04 4.65
N GLY A 190 -23.78 -5.06 4.33
CA GLY A 190 -23.97 -4.58 2.95
C GLY A 190 -22.83 -3.72 2.41
N ASN A 191 -22.06 -3.07 3.29
CA ASN A 191 -21.07 -2.05 2.91
C ASN A 191 -19.61 -2.41 3.20
N LEU A 192 -19.34 -3.57 3.80
CA LEU A 192 -17.99 -4.03 4.19
C LEU A 192 -16.99 -3.90 3.03
N ASN A 193 -17.31 -4.51 1.89
CA ASN A 193 -16.36 -4.58 0.77
C ASN A 193 -16.10 -3.21 0.11
N VAL A 194 -17.01 -2.24 0.24
CA VAL A 194 -16.79 -0.89 -0.34
C VAL A 194 -16.06 0.05 0.61
N TYR A 195 -15.91 -0.29 1.89
CA TYR A 195 -15.25 0.55 2.88
C TYR A 195 -13.80 0.90 2.48
N GLY A 196 -12.96 -0.11 2.23
CA GLY A 196 -11.57 0.10 1.81
C GLY A 196 -11.43 0.83 0.47
N LEU A 197 -12.33 0.54 -0.48
CA LEU A 197 -12.43 1.28 -1.75
C LEU A 197 -12.65 2.78 -1.51
N LEU A 198 -13.52 3.13 -0.58
CA LEU A 198 -13.90 4.51 -0.31
C LEU A 198 -12.86 5.26 0.52
N MET A 199 -12.15 4.57 1.42
CA MET A 199 -10.92 5.10 2.04
C MET A 199 -9.87 5.43 0.98
N GLY A 200 -9.58 4.47 0.09
CA GLY A 200 -8.66 4.66 -1.02
C GLY A 200 -9.04 5.83 -1.93
N ARG A 201 -10.34 5.96 -2.23
CA ARG A 201 -10.90 7.10 -2.97
C ARG A 201 -10.64 8.42 -2.24
N ALA A 202 -10.94 8.51 -0.95
CA ALA A 202 -10.77 9.73 -0.18
C ALA A 202 -9.30 10.16 -0.14
N SER A 203 -8.37 9.22 0.10
CA SER A 203 -6.91 9.49 0.08
C SER A 203 -6.43 9.94 -1.31
N GLN A 204 -6.93 9.32 -2.39
CA GLN A 204 -6.59 9.72 -3.76
C GLN A 204 -7.11 11.13 -4.10
N GLU A 205 -8.34 11.44 -3.71
CA GLU A 205 -8.95 12.75 -3.92
C GLU A 205 -8.20 13.83 -3.12
N ALA A 206 -7.72 13.52 -1.91
CA ALA A 206 -6.84 14.39 -1.13
C ALA A 206 -5.55 14.73 -1.89
N LEU A 207 -4.84 13.71 -2.38
CA LEU A 207 -3.60 13.92 -3.12
C LEU A 207 -3.81 14.78 -4.37
N ARG A 208 -4.91 14.57 -5.11
CA ARG A 208 -5.25 15.41 -6.27
C ARG A 208 -5.62 16.84 -5.91
N LYS A 209 -6.30 17.04 -4.78
CA LYS A 209 -6.69 18.37 -4.28
C LYS A 209 -5.46 19.19 -3.90
N TYR A 210 -4.53 18.61 -3.15
CA TYR A 210 -3.37 19.33 -2.62
C TYR A 210 -2.16 19.33 -3.57
N TYR A 211 -2.05 18.37 -4.49
CA TYR A 211 -1.02 18.32 -5.53
C TYR A 211 -1.60 18.17 -6.94
N PRO A 212 -2.34 19.16 -7.47
CA PRO A 212 -3.04 19.05 -8.75
C PRO A 212 -2.09 18.84 -9.95
N GLU A 213 -0.86 19.33 -9.85
CA GLU A 213 0.16 19.22 -10.90
C GLU A 213 0.93 17.89 -10.89
N ARG A 214 0.66 17.01 -9.92
CA ARG A 214 1.37 15.74 -9.76
C ARG A 214 0.41 14.57 -9.93
N ARG A 215 0.92 13.48 -10.50
CA ARG A 215 0.21 12.19 -10.48
C ARG A 215 0.34 11.60 -9.07
N PRO A 216 -0.78 11.32 -8.38
CA PRO A 216 -0.74 10.78 -7.04
C PRO A 216 -0.27 9.32 -7.05
N PHE A 217 0.40 8.92 -5.97
CA PHE A 217 0.61 7.51 -5.64
C PHE A 217 -0.14 7.20 -4.36
N ASN A 218 -1.03 6.22 -4.47
CA ASN A 218 -1.89 5.78 -3.40
C ASN A 218 -1.98 4.25 -3.49
N MET A 219 -1.87 3.58 -2.35
CA MET A 219 -1.93 2.12 -2.25
C MET A 219 -2.98 1.72 -1.22
N ILE A 220 -3.67 0.61 -1.44
CA ILE A 220 -4.70 0.08 -0.54
C ILE A 220 -4.55 -1.43 -0.37
N ARG A 221 -4.89 -1.95 0.83
CA ARG A 221 -4.99 -3.40 1.07
C ARG A 221 -6.31 -3.96 0.57
N ALA A 222 -7.40 -3.47 1.17
CA ALA A 222 -8.76 -3.87 0.84
C ALA A 222 -9.35 -2.99 -0.26
N GLY A 223 -10.12 -3.61 -1.15
CA GLY A 223 -10.82 -2.91 -2.22
C GLY A 223 -11.91 -3.75 -2.85
N PHE A 224 -12.69 -3.11 -3.71
CA PHE A 224 -13.75 -3.74 -4.50
C PHE A 224 -13.64 -3.34 -5.97
N ALA A 225 -14.54 -3.85 -6.80
CA ALA A 225 -14.58 -3.52 -8.22
C ALA A 225 -14.66 -1.98 -8.44
N GLY A 226 -13.59 -1.39 -8.99
CA GLY A 226 -13.44 0.06 -9.13
C GLY A 226 -12.28 0.67 -8.33
N ALA A 227 -11.66 -0.08 -7.42
CA ALA A 227 -10.51 0.35 -6.63
C ALA A 227 -9.32 0.82 -7.48
N GLN A 228 -9.13 0.20 -8.65
CA GLN A 228 -8.06 0.52 -9.58
C GLN A 228 -8.06 1.99 -10.03
N ARG A 229 -9.20 2.70 -9.94
CA ARG A 229 -9.29 4.13 -10.27
C ARG A 229 -8.55 5.02 -9.26
N TYR A 230 -8.38 4.53 -8.05
CA TYR A 230 -7.96 5.32 -6.90
C TYR A 230 -6.64 4.86 -6.30
N ALA A 231 -6.28 3.58 -6.41
CA ALA A 231 -5.07 3.07 -5.78
C ALA A 231 -4.48 1.87 -6.53
N SER A 232 -3.18 1.68 -6.34
CA SER A 232 -2.52 0.38 -6.52
C SER A 232 -2.83 -0.52 -5.32
N SER A 233 -2.57 -1.82 -5.44
CA SER A 233 -2.77 -2.78 -4.35
C SER A 233 -1.58 -3.70 -4.18
N TRP A 234 -1.53 -4.41 -3.07
CA TRP A 234 -0.62 -5.55 -2.89
C TRP A 234 -1.41 -6.73 -2.31
N THR A 235 -0.79 -7.90 -2.29
CA THR A 235 -1.46 -9.16 -1.89
C THR A 235 -1.57 -9.36 -0.37
N GLY A 236 -1.26 -8.35 0.44
CA GLY A 236 -1.26 -8.44 1.89
C GLY A 236 -0.08 -9.23 2.45
N ASP A 237 -0.21 -9.58 3.73
CA ASP A 237 0.78 -10.25 4.56
C ASP A 237 0.97 -11.70 4.07
N ASN A 238 1.98 -11.91 3.24
CA ASN A 238 2.41 -13.21 2.74
C ASN A 238 3.55 -13.78 3.61
N SER A 239 3.86 -15.07 3.48
CA SER A 239 4.94 -15.70 4.23
C SER A 239 6.21 -15.87 3.40
N SER A 240 7.36 -15.84 4.07
CA SER A 240 8.70 -16.06 3.52
C SER A 240 8.91 -17.54 3.14
N THR A 241 8.18 -18.03 2.13
CA THR A 241 8.24 -19.43 1.65
C THR A 241 8.23 -19.53 0.12
N TRP A 242 8.70 -20.65 -0.40
CA TRP A 242 8.64 -20.97 -1.85
C TRP A 242 7.20 -21.11 -2.36
N ASP A 243 6.28 -21.60 -1.52
CA ASP A 243 4.87 -21.74 -1.90
C ASP A 243 4.21 -20.37 -2.07
N HIS A 244 4.51 -19.41 -1.18
CA HIS A 244 4.03 -18.04 -1.32
C HIS A 244 4.71 -17.28 -2.47
N LEU A 245 5.97 -17.59 -2.79
CA LEU A 245 6.62 -17.12 -4.02
C LEU A 245 5.81 -17.58 -5.25
N ARG A 246 5.50 -18.88 -5.35
CA ARG A 246 4.69 -19.41 -6.47
C ARG A 246 3.31 -18.75 -6.50
N LEU A 247 2.63 -18.69 -5.36
CA LEU A 247 1.28 -18.12 -5.24
C LEU A 247 1.22 -16.66 -5.69
N SER A 248 2.31 -15.90 -5.49
CA SER A 248 2.37 -14.49 -5.88
C SER A 248 2.14 -14.26 -7.39
N LEU A 249 2.58 -15.18 -8.24
CA LEU A 249 2.34 -15.11 -9.69
C LEU A 249 0.85 -15.28 -9.98
N SER A 250 0.24 -16.35 -9.47
CA SER A 250 -1.18 -16.65 -9.65
C SER A 250 -2.06 -15.51 -9.14
N MET A 251 -1.78 -14.98 -7.95
CA MET A 251 -2.54 -13.87 -7.38
C MET A 251 -2.41 -12.60 -8.23
N THR A 252 -1.20 -12.24 -8.65
CA THR A 252 -0.97 -11.04 -9.47
C THR A 252 -1.68 -11.14 -10.82
N LEU A 253 -1.67 -12.31 -11.46
CA LEU A 253 -2.40 -12.58 -12.71
C LEU A 253 -3.91 -12.42 -12.53
N ASN A 254 -4.48 -13.02 -11.47
CA ASN A 254 -5.90 -12.93 -11.17
C ASN A 254 -6.33 -11.49 -10.86
N MET A 255 -5.52 -10.73 -10.13
CA MET A 255 -5.76 -9.32 -9.86
C MET A 255 -5.73 -8.49 -11.14
N GLY A 256 -4.78 -8.75 -12.03
CA GLY A 256 -4.73 -8.16 -13.36
C GLY A 256 -6.01 -8.41 -14.15
N LEU A 257 -6.42 -9.68 -14.28
CA LEU A 257 -7.68 -10.07 -14.96
C LEU A 257 -8.92 -9.43 -14.33
N SER A 258 -8.90 -9.21 -13.01
CA SER A 258 -9.98 -8.58 -12.25
C SER A 258 -10.00 -7.05 -12.37
N GLY A 259 -9.14 -6.46 -13.22
CA GLY A 259 -9.09 -5.03 -13.47
C GLY A 259 -8.26 -4.24 -12.46
N ALA A 260 -7.44 -4.91 -11.65
CA ALA A 260 -6.46 -4.31 -10.73
C ALA A 260 -5.01 -4.53 -11.24
N PRO A 261 -4.63 -3.91 -12.37
CA PRO A 261 -3.38 -4.20 -13.08
C PRO A 261 -2.13 -3.66 -12.38
N MET A 262 -2.28 -2.88 -11.31
CA MET A 262 -1.19 -2.37 -10.48
C MET A 262 -1.19 -3.09 -9.13
N THR A 263 -1.05 -4.42 -9.18
CA THR A 263 -0.93 -5.27 -8.00
C THR A 263 0.38 -6.03 -8.02
N GLY A 264 0.93 -6.32 -6.86
CA GLY A 264 2.06 -7.23 -6.72
C GLY A 264 2.23 -7.68 -5.28
N PRO A 265 3.17 -8.57 -5.02
CA PRO A 265 3.39 -9.12 -3.70
C PRO A 265 4.44 -8.35 -2.88
N ASP A 266 4.55 -8.69 -1.59
CA ASP A 266 5.67 -8.26 -0.75
C ASP A 266 6.89 -9.15 -0.94
N ILE A 267 7.94 -8.56 -1.51
CA ILE A 267 9.12 -9.27 -1.97
C ILE A 267 9.94 -9.80 -0.80
N GLY A 268 10.14 -11.12 -0.81
CA GLY A 268 10.83 -11.85 0.26
C GLY A 268 9.90 -12.47 1.29
N GLY A 269 8.63 -12.03 1.35
CA GLY A 269 7.65 -12.45 2.34
C GLY A 269 7.61 -11.53 3.57
N PHE A 270 6.40 -11.24 4.04
CA PHE A 270 6.15 -10.43 5.23
C PHE A 270 6.37 -11.22 6.53
N ASP A 271 5.76 -12.40 6.62
CA ASP A 271 5.79 -13.27 7.78
C ASP A 271 6.96 -14.27 7.72
N GLY A 272 7.76 -14.29 8.78
CA GLY A 272 8.87 -15.22 8.97
C GLY A 272 10.14 -14.82 8.21
N ASP A 273 11.22 -15.56 8.46
CA ASP A 273 12.54 -15.26 7.91
C ASP A 273 12.75 -15.92 6.54
N THR A 274 13.11 -15.12 5.55
CA THR A 274 13.67 -15.63 4.28
C THR A 274 15.17 -15.92 4.42
N ASP A 275 15.70 -16.71 3.49
CA ASP A 275 17.14 -16.83 3.24
C ASP A 275 17.56 -16.07 1.96
N GLY A 276 18.88 -16.06 1.70
CA GLY A 276 19.44 -15.37 0.55
C GLY A 276 19.00 -15.93 -0.80
N GLU A 277 18.75 -17.23 -0.92
CA GLU A 277 18.31 -17.83 -2.17
C GLU A 277 16.86 -17.47 -2.45
N LEU A 278 15.97 -17.69 -1.47
CA LEU A 278 14.54 -17.41 -1.60
C LEU A 278 14.30 -15.92 -1.87
N PHE A 279 14.96 -15.02 -1.14
CA PHE A 279 14.85 -13.57 -1.36
C PHE A 279 15.30 -13.18 -2.79
N THR A 280 16.41 -13.75 -3.25
CA THR A 280 16.91 -13.51 -4.60
C THR A 280 15.94 -14.00 -5.67
N ARG A 281 15.31 -15.16 -5.49
CA ARG A 281 14.29 -15.68 -6.42
C ARG A 281 13.02 -14.85 -6.41
N TRP A 282 12.64 -14.35 -5.25
CA TRP A 282 11.55 -13.40 -5.09
C TRP A 282 11.74 -12.14 -5.94
N LEU A 283 12.91 -11.50 -5.85
CA LEU A 283 13.24 -10.36 -6.71
C LEU A 283 13.16 -10.71 -8.20
N GLN A 284 13.69 -11.87 -8.60
CA GLN A 284 13.72 -12.30 -10.00
C GLN A 284 12.32 -12.57 -10.55
N ALA A 285 11.45 -13.20 -9.77
CA ALA A 285 10.06 -13.48 -10.17
C ALA A 285 9.25 -12.19 -10.32
N ALA A 286 9.44 -11.23 -9.40
CA ALA A 286 8.68 -9.99 -9.33
C ALA A 286 9.21 -8.86 -10.23
N VAL A 287 10.41 -8.99 -10.82
CA VAL A 287 11.11 -7.89 -11.53
C VAL A 287 10.29 -7.28 -12.67
N LEU A 288 9.40 -8.05 -13.31
CA LEU A 288 8.52 -7.55 -14.38
C LEU A 288 7.05 -7.39 -13.95
N MET A 289 6.73 -7.66 -12.68
CA MET A 289 5.38 -7.48 -12.13
C MET A 289 5.04 -5.98 -11.98
N PRO A 290 3.77 -5.59 -11.95
CA PRO A 290 3.38 -4.17 -11.95
C PRO A 290 3.88 -3.38 -10.73
N PHE A 291 3.93 -4.03 -9.57
CA PHE A 291 4.37 -3.47 -8.29
C PHE A 291 5.59 -4.25 -7.77
N PHE A 292 6.61 -3.54 -7.30
CA PHE A 292 7.94 -4.11 -7.01
C PHE A 292 8.49 -3.58 -5.67
N ARG A 293 7.87 -4.04 -4.56
CA ARG A 293 8.19 -3.64 -3.18
C ARG A 293 8.71 -4.81 -2.38
N THR A 294 9.82 -4.61 -1.68
CA THR A 294 10.27 -5.48 -0.57
C THR A 294 9.65 -4.98 0.72
N HIS A 295 9.07 -5.90 1.51
CA HIS A 295 8.49 -5.60 2.81
C HIS A 295 8.57 -6.84 3.71
N THR A 296 8.84 -6.63 5.00
CA THR A 296 9.06 -7.68 5.99
C THR A 296 8.58 -7.20 7.36
N GLY A 297 8.09 -8.10 8.21
CA GLY A 297 7.53 -7.81 9.53
C GLY A 297 8.55 -7.36 10.59
N MET A 298 8.07 -6.96 11.78
CA MET A 298 8.89 -6.38 12.86
C MET A 298 10.01 -7.29 13.34
N ASP A 299 9.69 -8.54 13.61
CA ASP A 299 10.59 -9.51 14.25
C ASP A 299 11.28 -10.43 13.25
N THR A 300 11.50 -9.93 12.03
CA THR A 300 12.13 -10.67 10.93
C THR A 300 13.53 -10.14 10.63
N HIS A 301 14.35 -10.99 10.03
CA HIS A 301 15.67 -10.64 9.53
C HIS A 301 15.64 -9.44 8.56
N ALA A 302 16.80 -8.78 8.44
CA ALA A 302 17.04 -7.73 7.46
C ALA A 302 16.84 -8.29 6.04
N GLN A 303 16.03 -7.59 5.22
CA GLN A 303 15.71 -7.98 3.84
C GLN A 303 16.05 -6.88 2.83
N GLU A 304 16.96 -5.96 3.16
CA GLU A 304 17.55 -5.07 2.17
C GLU A 304 18.33 -5.89 1.12
N PRO A 305 18.48 -5.41 -0.13
CA PRO A 305 19.07 -6.22 -1.21
C PRO A 305 20.48 -6.78 -0.96
N TRP A 306 21.20 -6.23 0.02
CA TRP A 306 22.55 -6.62 0.43
C TRP A 306 22.60 -7.50 1.70
N SER A 307 21.48 -7.75 2.37
CA SER A 307 21.46 -8.33 3.72
C SER A 307 21.98 -9.77 3.81
N PHE A 308 22.00 -10.50 2.69
CA PHE A 308 22.50 -11.87 2.62
C PHE A 308 23.92 -11.99 2.07
N GLY A 309 24.61 -10.88 1.80
CA GLY A 309 25.99 -10.86 1.30
C GLY A 309 26.15 -11.48 -0.10
N GLN A 310 27.37 -11.89 -0.42
CA GLN A 310 27.69 -12.49 -1.72
C GLN A 310 27.34 -14.00 -1.74
N PRO A 311 26.88 -14.55 -2.89
CA PRO A 311 26.74 -13.88 -4.20
C PRO A 311 25.42 -13.12 -4.38
N TYR A 312 24.51 -13.17 -3.41
CA TYR A 312 23.15 -12.67 -3.53
C TYR A 312 23.07 -11.17 -3.83
N GLU A 313 23.86 -10.34 -3.13
CA GLU A 313 23.85 -8.88 -3.34
C GLU A 313 24.11 -8.48 -4.81
N VAL A 314 25.05 -9.14 -5.49
CA VAL A 314 25.32 -8.87 -6.92
C VAL A 314 24.13 -9.28 -7.78
N ILE A 315 23.53 -10.44 -7.50
CA ILE A 315 22.38 -10.95 -8.27
C ILE A 315 21.16 -10.03 -8.06
N ASN A 316 20.91 -9.61 -6.82
CA ASN A 316 19.83 -8.70 -6.44
C ASN A 316 20.00 -7.35 -7.14
N ARG A 317 21.21 -6.79 -7.11
CA ARG A 317 21.52 -5.54 -7.85
C ARG A 317 21.25 -5.70 -9.34
N LEU A 318 21.74 -6.76 -9.99
CA LEU A 318 21.53 -6.99 -11.43
C LEU A 318 20.05 -7.18 -11.79
N THR A 319 19.29 -7.81 -10.89
CA THR A 319 17.84 -8.00 -11.03
C THR A 319 17.12 -6.66 -10.93
N ILE A 320 17.46 -5.84 -9.94
CA ILE A 320 16.93 -4.48 -9.82
C ILE A 320 17.34 -3.65 -11.05
N ASP A 321 18.58 -3.71 -11.51
CA ASP A 321 19.02 -3.01 -12.73
C ASP A 321 18.24 -3.46 -13.99
N LEU A 322 17.77 -4.71 -14.03
CA LEU A 322 16.86 -5.19 -15.09
C LEU A 322 15.51 -4.46 -15.03
N ARG A 323 14.93 -4.28 -13.83
CA ARG A 323 13.71 -3.48 -13.64
C ARG A 323 13.85 -2.10 -14.28
N TYR A 324 14.93 -1.40 -13.95
CA TYR A 324 15.17 -0.04 -14.43
C TYR A 324 15.36 0.04 -15.95
N ARG A 325 15.98 -0.98 -16.57
CA ARG A 325 16.05 -1.09 -18.04
C ARG A 325 14.68 -1.28 -18.69
N PHE A 326 13.76 -1.97 -18.03
CA PHE A 326 12.41 -2.23 -18.52
C PHE A 326 11.38 -1.14 -18.16
N LEU A 327 11.72 -0.16 -17.32
CA LEU A 327 10.78 0.89 -16.90
C LEU A 327 10.03 1.57 -18.06
N PRO A 328 10.66 1.96 -19.18
CA PRO A 328 9.92 2.56 -20.31
C PRO A 328 8.87 1.61 -20.91
N TYR A 329 9.20 0.31 -20.99
CA TYR A 329 8.28 -0.71 -21.49
C TYR A 329 7.14 -0.95 -20.51
N LEU A 330 7.44 -1.16 -19.23
CA LEU A 330 6.44 -1.32 -18.17
C LEU A 330 5.49 -0.11 -18.11
N TYR A 331 6.02 1.11 -18.22
CA TYR A 331 5.19 2.32 -18.22
C TYR A 331 4.26 2.40 -19.43
N SER A 332 4.70 1.90 -20.59
CA SER A 332 3.85 1.76 -21.78
C SER A 332 2.73 0.73 -21.56
N LEU A 333 3.01 -0.37 -20.87
CA LEU A 333 1.98 -1.36 -20.51
C LEU A 333 0.97 -0.81 -19.51
N VAL A 334 1.41 0.01 -18.55
CA VAL A 334 0.48 0.72 -17.65
C VAL A 334 -0.37 1.74 -18.43
N ALA A 335 0.17 2.40 -19.45
CA ALA A 335 -0.62 3.24 -20.35
C ALA A 335 -1.66 2.44 -21.14
N ILE A 336 -1.31 1.24 -21.62
CA ILE A 336 -2.25 0.29 -22.24
C ILE A 336 -3.33 -0.16 -21.24
N ALA A 337 -2.97 -0.43 -19.99
CA ALA A 337 -3.91 -0.77 -18.94
C ALA A 337 -4.90 0.37 -18.67
N LYS A 338 -4.44 1.62 -18.62
CA LYS A 338 -5.30 2.80 -18.57
C LYS A 338 -6.23 2.89 -19.78
N GLU A 339 -5.72 2.69 -20.99
CA GLU A 339 -6.43 3.00 -22.22
C GLU A 339 -7.37 1.89 -22.70
N TYR A 340 -7.07 0.63 -22.36
CA TYR A 340 -7.81 -0.53 -22.85
C TYR A 340 -8.32 -1.42 -21.72
N GLY A 341 -7.73 -1.35 -20.52
CA GLY A 341 -8.06 -2.24 -19.40
C GLY A 341 -7.32 -3.57 -19.45
N TRP A 342 -6.31 -3.71 -20.31
CA TRP A 342 -5.48 -4.91 -20.36
C TRP A 342 -4.56 -4.98 -19.13
N PRO A 343 -4.35 -6.17 -18.53
CA PRO A 343 -3.33 -6.37 -17.51
C PRO A 343 -1.92 -6.12 -18.05
N VAL A 344 -1.03 -5.67 -17.16
CA VAL A 344 0.40 -5.47 -17.47
C VAL A 344 1.12 -6.80 -17.68
N ILE A 345 0.94 -7.75 -16.75
CA ILE A 345 1.31 -9.16 -16.98
C ILE A 345 0.06 -9.96 -17.31
N ARG A 346 0.16 -10.90 -18.26
CA ARG A 346 -1.00 -11.63 -18.78
C ARG A 346 -0.83 -13.14 -18.66
N PRO A 347 -1.91 -13.87 -18.36
CA PRO A 347 -1.89 -15.32 -18.41
C PRO A 347 -1.60 -15.80 -19.84
N VAL A 348 -0.93 -16.93 -19.96
CA VAL A 348 -0.53 -17.49 -21.26
C VAL A 348 -1.71 -17.87 -22.15
N PHE A 349 -2.89 -18.17 -21.59
CA PHE A 349 -4.10 -18.46 -22.39
C PHE A 349 -4.50 -17.28 -23.28
N THR A 350 -4.01 -16.07 -23.03
CA THR A 350 -4.27 -14.91 -23.90
C THR A 350 -3.64 -15.05 -25.30
N LEU A 351 -2.64 -15.91 -25.49
CA LEU A 351 -2.09 -16.25 -26.82
C LEU A 351 -3.03 -17.14 -27.62
N GLU A 352 -3.65 -18.11 -26.96
CA GLU A 352 -4.56 -19.08 -27.57
C GLU A 352 -5.84 -19.22 -26.73
N PRO A 353 -6.78 -18.26 -26.80
CA PRO A 353 -7.95 -18.22 -25.91
C PRO A 353 -8.87 -19.45 -26.02
N MET A 354 -8.79 -20.17 -27.15
CA MET A 354 -9.56 -21.36 -27.44
C MET A 354 -8.91 -22.65 -26.91
N ASN A 355 -7.66 -22.59 -26.44
CA ASN A 355 -6.97 -23.74 -25.87
C ASN A 355 -7.30 -23.86 -24.36
N PRO A 356 -8.08 -24.87 -23.93
CA PRO A 356 -8.45 -25.02 -22.52
C PRO A 356 -7.27 -25.38 -21.61
N ASP A 357 -6.23 -26.03 -22.16
CA ASP A 357 -5.07 -26.50 -21.37
C ASP A 357 -4.24 -25.32 -20.83
N LEU A 358 -4.29 -24.16 -21.49
CA LEU A 358 -3.59 -22.96 -21.03
C LEU A 358 -4.31 -22.25 -19.87
N ARG A 359 -5.56 -22.60 -19.54
CA ARG A 359 -6.33 -21.92 -18.49
C ARG A 359 -5.87 -22.26 -17.08
N VAL A 360 -5.18 -23.39 -16.91
CA VAL A 360 -4.64 -23.86 -15.62
C VAL A 360 -3.19 -23.43 -15.41
N VAL A 361 -2.56 -22.80 -16.39
CA VAL A 361 -1.17 -22.36 -16.30
C VAL A 361 -1.09 -21.04 -15.56
N ASP A 362 -0.47 -21.06 -14.37
CA ASP A 362 -0.39 -19.92 -13.45
C ASP A 362 1.03 -19.65 -12.93
N ASP A 363 2.03 -20.38 -13.40
CA ASP A 363 3.44 -20.27 -13.00
C ASP A 363 4.34 -19.61 -14.05
N CYS A 364 3.74 -19.08 -15.11
CA CYS A 364 4.39 -18.20 -16.06
C CYS A 364 3.42 -17.15 -16.60
N TYR A 365 3.96 -16.07 -17.16
CA TYR A 365 3.16 -14.98 -17.69
C TYR A 365 3.82 -14.35 -18.92
N LEU A 366 3.00 -13.67 -19.71
CA LEU A 366 3.43 -12.79 -20.77
C LEU A 366 3.57 -11.37 -20.21
N LEU A 367 4.51 -10.61 -20.75
CA LEU A 367 4.65 -9.20 -20.43
C LEU A 367 4.06 -8.33 -21.54
N GLY A 368 2.81 -7.91 -21.34
CA GLY A 368 2.09 -7.00 -22.23
C GLY A 368 1.37 -7.63 -23.40
#